data_AF-Q7P263-F1
#
_entry.id   AF-Q7P263-F1
#
_cell.length_a   1.000
_cell.length_b   1.000
_cell.length_c   1.000
_cell.angle_alpha   90.00
_cell.angle_beta   90.00
_cell.angle_gamma   90.00
#
_symmetry.space_group_name_H-M   'P 1'
#
loop_
_entity.id
_entity.type
_entity.pdbx_description
1 polymer ?
#
loop_
_entity_poly.entity_id
_entity_poly.type
_entity_poly.pdbx_seq_one_letter_code
_entity_poly.pdbx_strand_id
1 'polypeptide(L)'
;MISAVVITVFSEIIGRIEKTTVTSTLIPALIPLVPGGGIYYTMSFFVENRFPEAFEKGRETIFLTVALSVGIFLVSTFSQILDRTIKYTKVLKKYRKFKEYKKKHKV
;
A
#
# COMPACT_ATOMS: atom_id res chain seq x y z
N MET A 1 -4.61 -1.94 -12.41
CA MET A 1 -5.03 -1.05 -11.29
C MET A 1 -6.04 -1.69 -10.36
N ILE A 2 -7.18 -2.20 -10.87
CA ILE A 2 -8.22 -2.81 -10.02
C ILE A 2 -7.68 -3.99 -9.19
N SER A 3 -6.88 -4.88 -9.80
CA SER A 3 -6.22 -5.99 -9.09
C SER A 3 -5.31 -5.52 -7.95
N ALA A 4 -4.50 -4.48 -8.19
CA ALA A 4 -3.60 -3.90 -7.20
C ALA A 4 -4.36 -3.28 -6.03
N VAL A 5 -5.47 -2.57 -6.30
CA VAL A 5 -6.31 -1.99 -5.25
C VAL A 5 -6.94 -3.08 -4.39
N VAL A 6 -7.49 -4.13 -5.01
CA VAL A 6 -8.11 -5.25 -4.27
C VAL A 6 -7.08 -5.96 -3.39
N ILE A 7 -5.89 -6.26 -3.92
CA ILE A 7 -4.81 -6.92 -3.17
C ILE A 7 -4.30 -6.03 -2.03
N THR A 8 -4.15 -4.72 -2.26
CA THR A 8 -3.66 -3.80 -1.23
C THR A 8 -4.68 -3.66 -0.10
N VAL A 9 -5.96 -3.52 -0.42
CA VAL A 9 -7.05 -3.46 0.58
C VAL A 9 -7.12 -4.78 1.37
N PHE A 10 -6.99 -5.92 0.68
CA PHE A 10 -7.00 -7.23 1.33
C PHE A 10 -5.80 -7.43 2.26
N SER A 11 -4.59 -7.07 1.82
CA SER A 11 -3.38 -7.10 2.66
C SER A 11 -3.45 -6.14 3.85
N GLU A 12 -4.14 -5.01 3.72
CA GLU A 12 -4.37 -4.10 4.85
C GLU A 12 -5.35 -4.64 5.88
N ILE A 13 -6.43 -5.28 5.42
CA ILE A 13 -7.40 -5.92 6.30
C ILE A 13 -6.73 -7.08 7.04
N ILE A 14 -5.98 -7.92 6.34
CA ILE A 14 -5.27 -9.05 6.92
C ILE A 14 -4.13 -8.59 7.83
N GLY A 15 -3.36 -7.57 7.45
CA GLY A 15 -2.30 -7.02 8.30
C GLY A 15 -2.81 -6.47 9.64
N ARG A 16 -4.06 -5.98 9.69
CA ARG A 16 -4.72 -5.59 10.93
C ARG A 16 -5.20 -6.78 11.77
N ILE A 17 -5.61 -7.87 11.13
CA ILE A 17 -6.04 -9.10 11.80
C ILE A 17 -4.82 -9.84 12.40
N GLU A 18 -3.74 -9.94 11.63
CA GLU A 18 -2.51 -10.68 11.97
C GLU A 18 -1.54 -9.91 12.90
N LYS A 19 -1.81 -8.63 13.22
CA LYS A 19 -0.90 -7.76 14.02
C LYS A 19 0.53 -7.66 13.46
N THR A 20 0.71 -7.91 12.17
CA THR A 20 2.00 -7.82 11.47
C THR A 20 2.08 -6.52 10.67
N THR A 21 3.29 -5.98 10.49
CA THR A 21 3.51 -4.74 9.74
C THR A 21 3.04 -4.91 8.30
N VAL A 22 2.18 -4.00 7.83
CA VAL A 22 1.56 -4.00 6.48
C VAL A 22 2.57 -4.22 5.34
N THR A 23 3.83 -3.80 5.52
CA THR A 23 4.91 -4.03 4.55
C THR A 23 5.28 -5.50 4.36
N SER A 24 5.18 -6.35 5.39
CA SER A 24 5.55 -7.77 5.33
C SER A 24 4.59 -8.59 4.45
N THR A 25 3.30 -8.24 4.48
CA THR A 25 2.25 -8.85 3.64
C THR A 25 2.18 -8.23 2.24
N LEU A 26 2.65 -6.99 2.06
CA LEU A 26 2.65 -6.30 0.76
C LEU A 26 3.74 -6.81 -0.19
N ILE A 27 4.94 -7.11 0.32
CA ILE A 27 6.09 -7.57 -0.49
C ILE A 27 5.80 -8.84 -1.31
N PRO A 28 5.29 -9.95 -0.73
CA PRO A 28 5.01 -11.16 -1.53
C PRO A 28 3.87 -10.95 -2.52
N ALA A 29 2.92 -10.06 -2.21
CA ALA A 29 1.81 -9.71 -3.09
C ALA A 29 2.24 -8.82 -4.28
N LEU A 30 3.36 -8.09 -4.14
CA LEU A 30 3.94 -7.24 -5.18
C LEU A 30 4.66 -8.04 -6.28
N ILE A 31 5.25 -9.20 -5.95
CA ILE A 31 6.06 -10.01 -6.89
C ILE A 31 5.32 -10.34 -8.21
N PRO A 32 4.10 -10.92 -8.19
CA PRO A 32 3.37 -11.20 -9.43
C PRO A 32 2.66 -9.98 -10.03
N LEU A 33 2.50 -8.91 -9.24
CA LEU A 33 1.67 -7.76 -9.58
C LEU A 33 2.46 -6.70 -10.36
N VAL A 34 3.75 -6.57 -10.09
CA VAL A 34 4.66 -5.68 -10.83
C VAL A 34 4.94 -6.30 -12.21
N PRO A 35 4.93 -5.51 -13.30
CA PRO A 35 5.12 -6.03 -14.65
C PRO A 35 6.59 -6.39 -14.94
N GLY A 36 7.12 -7.42 -14.27
CA GLY A 36 8.49 -7.92 -14.46
C GLY A 36 8.73 -8.46 -15.88
N GLY A 37 7.73 -9.12 -16.47
CA GLY A 37 7.78 -9.55 -17.87
C GLY A 37 7.92 -8.39 -18.86
N GLY A 38 7.27 -7.24 -18.59
CA GLY A 38 7.39 -6.05 -19.43
C GLY A 38 8.82 -5.49 -19.47
N ILE A 39 9.50 -5.50 -18.32
CA ILE A 39 10.91 -5.11 -18.21
C ILE A 39 11.79 -6.11 -18.96
N TYR A 40 11.54 -7.42 -18.80
CA TYR A 40 12.28 -8.47 -19.50
C TYR A 40 12.19 -8.32 -21.02
N TYR A 41 10.98 -8.15 -21.57
CA TYR A 41 10.80 -7.96 -23.02
C TYR A 41 11.41 -6.66 -23.53
N THR A 42 11.31 -5.58 -22.76
CA THR A 42 11.99 -4.31 -23.09
C THR A 42 13.49 -4.52 -23.23
N MET A 43 14.11 -5.23 -22.28
CA MET A 43 15.54 -5.53 -22.31
C MET A 43 15.91 -6.49 -23.46
N SER A 44 15.08 -7.51 -23.72
CA SER A 44 15.30 -8.45 -24.84
C SER A 44 15.33 -7.70 -26.17
N PHE A 45 14.34 -6.86 -26.45
CA PHE A 45 14.29 -6.05 -27.67
C PHE A 45 15.44 -5.05 -27.77
N PHE A 46 15.90 -4.53 -26.62
CA PHE A 46 17.07 -3.66 -26.59
C PHE A 46 18.35 -4.40 -26.99
N VAL A 47 18.55 -5.62 -26.51
CA VAL A 47 19.70 -6.48 -26.87
C VAL A 47 19.63 -6.96 -28.33
N GLU A 48 18.42 -7.19 -28.84
CA GLU A 48 18.16 -7.57 -30.23
C GLU A 48 18.29 -6.39 -31.24
N ASN A 49 18.74 -5.20 -30.82
CA ASN A 49 18.77 -3.97 -31.61
C ASN A 49 17.40 -3.55 -32.17
N ARG A 50 16.32 -4.07 -31.59
CA ARG A 50 14.91 -3.78 -31.91
C ARG A 50 14.43 -2.58 -31.09
N PHE A 51 15.10 -1.45 -31.30
CA PHE A 51 14.86 -0.22 -30.54
C PHE A 51 13.42 0.29 -30.62
N PRO A 52 12.71 0.27 -31.78
CA PRO A 52 11.32 0.71 -31.84
C PRO A 52 10.42 -0.11 -30.89
N GLU A 53 10.53 -1.44 -30.91
CA GLU A 53 9.74 -2.31 -30.03
C GLU A 53 10.17 -2.20 -28.57
N ALA A 54 11.47 -2.02 -28.30
CA ALA A 54 11.98 -1.78 -26.95
C ALA A 54 11.40 -0.49 -26.34
N PHE A 55 11.38 0.61 -27.11
CA PHE A 55 10.82 1.89 -26.63
C PHE A 55 9.31 1.81 -26.42
N GLU A 56 8.59 1.11 -27.30
CA GLU A 56 7.15 0.95 -27.16
C GLU A 56 6.80 0.13 -25.92
N LYS A 57 7.44 -1.02 -25.74
CA LYS A 57 7.22 -1.90 -24.58
C LYS A 57 7.73 -1.29 -23.28
N GLY A 58 8.83 -0.57 -23.33
CA GLY A 58 9.42 0.12 -22.17
C GLY A 58 8.50 1.22 -21.64
N ARG A 59 7.94 2.06 -22.53
CA ARG A 59 6.99 3.10 -22.12
C ARG A 59 5.73 2.51 -21.51
N GLU A 60 5.14 1.49 -22.14
CA GLU A 60 3.95 0.80 -21.61
C GLU A 60 4.21 0.26 -20.20
N THR A 61 5.36 -0.38 -20.00
CA THR A 61 5.77 -0.96 -18.71
C THR A 61 5.99 0.12 -17.64
N ILE A 62 6.62 1.25 -18.00
CA ILE A 62 6.83 2.38 -17.10
C ILE A 62 5.48 2.98 -16.69
N PHE A 63 4.58 3.26 -17.63
CA PHE A 63 3.26 3.81 -17.33
C PHE A 63 2.46 2.90 -16.40
N LEU A 64 2.45 1.59 -16.66
CA LEU A 64 1.76 0.62 -15.82
C LEU A 64 2.35 0.57 -14.40
N THR A 65 3.68 0.58 -14.28
CA THR A 65 4.37 0.52 -12.99
C THR A 65 4.18 1.80 -12.18
N VAL A 66 4.24 2.97 -12.83
CA VAL A 66 4.00 4.27 -12.18
C VAL A 66 2.56 4.34 -11.67
N ALA A 67 1.58 3.99 -12.50
CA ALA A 67 0.17 3.97 -12.09
C ALA A 67 -0.08 3.02 -10.90
N LEU A 68 0.59 1.86 -10.89
CA LEU A 68 0.52 0.89 -9.81
C LEU A 68 1.16 1.42 -8.52
N SER A 69 2.36 1.99 -8.61
CA SER A 69 3.07 2.57 -7.47
C SER A 69 2.26 3.68 -6.80
N VAL A 70 1.69 4.59 -7.60
CA VAL A 70 0.83 5.67 -7.09
C VAL A 70 -0.39 5.12 -6.36
N GLY A 71 -1.06 4.10 -6.92
CA GLY A 71 -2.21 3.46 -6.28
C GLY A 71 -1.87 2.85 -4.91
N ILE A 72 -0.76 2.13 -4.83
CA ILE A 72 -0.31 1.52 -3.57
C ILE A 72 0.08 2.59 -2.55
N PHE A 73 0.79 3.64 -2.97
CA PHE A 73 1.17 4.74 -2.10
C PHE A 73 -0.04 5.47 -1.50
N LEU A 74 -1.07 5.73 -2.32
CA LEU A 74 -2.29 6.39 -1.85
C LEU A 74 -3.04 5.56 -0.82
N VAL A 75 -3.24 4.26 -1.09
CA VAL A 75 -3.93 3.35 -0.17
C VAL A 75 -3.14 3.23 1.14
N SER A 76 -1.83 2.99 1.06
CA SER A 76 -0.96 2.88 2.24
C SER A 76 -0.97 4.15 3.09
N THR A 77 -0.94 5.33 2.46
CA THR A 77 -0.99 6.61 3.17
C THR A 77 -2.32 6.81 3.88
N PHE A 78 -3.43 6.53 3.18
CA PHE A 78 -4.78 6.67 3.74
C PHE A 78 -5.00 5.73 4.93
N SER A 79 -4.56 4.49 4.80
CA SER A 79 -4.62 3.47 5.84
C SER A 79 -3.83 3.83 7.09
N GLN A 80 -2.62 4.38 6.94
CA GLN A 80 -1.82 4.90 8.06
C GLN A 80 -2.51 6.08 8.78
N ILE A 81 -3.13 6.99 8.03
CA ILE A 81 -3.89 8.12 8.59
C ILE A 81 -5.10 7.63 9.38
N LEU A 82 -5.85 6.66 8.84
CA LEU A 82 -6.98 6.05 9.53
C LEU A 82 -6.55 5.37 10.83
N ASP A 83 -5.46 4.59 10.81
CA ASP A 83 -4.94 3.91 12.01
C ASP A 83 -4.54 4.91 13.10
N ARG A 84 -3.83 5.98 12.72
CA ARG A 84 -3.52 7.07 13.66
C ARG A 84 -4.81 7.64 14.24
N THR A 85 -5.77 8.02 13.40
CA THR A 85 -7.02 8.68 13.83
C THR A 85 -7.82 7.81 14.79
N ILE A 86 -7.94 6.51 14.53
CA ILE A 86 -8.64 5.55 15.41
C ILE A 86 -7.91 5.39 16.74
N LYS A 87 -6.58 5.28 16.73
CA LYS A 87 -5.76 5.17 17.95
C LYS A 87 -5.88 6.42 18.82
N TYR A 88 -5.79 7.60 18.22
CA TYR A 88 -5.99 8.88 18.90
C TYR A 88 -7.38 8.97 19.54
N THR A 89 -8.43 8.56 18.81
CA THR A 89 -9.81 8.57 19.32
C THR A 89 -10.00 7.63 20.52
N LYS A 90 -9.40 6.42 20.50
CA LYS A 90 -9.42 5.50 21.65
C LYS A 90 -8.70 6.09 22.87
N VAL A 91 -7.54 6.71 22.67
CA VAL A 91 -6.78 7.36 23.75
C VAL A 91 -7.56 8.52 24.35
N LEU A 92 -8.18 9.38 23.54
CA LEU A 92 -9.03 10.48 24.00
C LEU A 92 -10.25 10.00 24.77
N LYS A 93 -10.93 8.92 24.31
CA LYS A 93 -12.03 8.31 25.05
C LYS A 93 -11.58 7.79 26.43
N LYS A 94 -10.40 7.16 26.51
CA LYS A 94 -9.79 6.72 27.77
C LYS A 94 -9.47 7.90 28.70
N TYR A 95 -8.90 8.98 28.16
CA TYR A 95 -8.61 10.21 28.90
C TYR A 95 -9.88 10.89 29.43
N ARG A 96 -10.95 10.96 28.63
CA ARG A 96 -12.24 11.52 29.05
C ARG A 96 -12.84 10.73 30.22
N LYS A 97 -12.82 9.39 30.12
CA LYS A 97 -13.31 8.48 31.18
C LYS A 97 -12.52 8.64 32.48
N PHE A 98 -11.20 8.79 32.38
CA PHE A 98 -10.33 9.04 33.54
C PHE A 98 -10.56 10.42 34.18
N LYS A 99 -10.78 11.45 33.36
CA LYS A 99 -11.10 12.82 33.83
C LYS A 99 -12.45 12.85 34.57
N GLU A 100 -13.47 12.14 34.09
CA GLU A 100 -14.75 11.98 34.78
C GLU A 100 -14.60 11.22 36.11
N TYR A 101 -13.84 10.12 36.13
CA TYR A 101 -13.55 9.37 37.36
C TYR A 101 -12.90 10.24 38.44
N LYS A 102 -11.87 11.02 38.06
CA LYS A 102 -11.17 11.94 38.98
C LYS A 102 -12.06 13.09 39.46
N LYS A 103 -12.99 13.57 38.62
CA LYS A 103 -13.96 14.61 39.01
C LYS A 103 -15.00 14.09 40.01
N LYS A 104 -15.43 12.83 39.87
CA LYS A 104 -16.42 12.19 40.76
C LYS A 104 -15.87 11.83 42.16
N HIS A 105 -14.55 11.67 42.28
CA HIS A 105 -13.86 11.33 43.54
C HIS A 105 -13.08 12.50 44.14
N LYS A 106 -13.30 13.73 43.64
CA LYS A 106 -12.75 14.93 44.27
C LYS A 106 -13.80 15.42 45.27
N VAL A 107 -13.54 15.13 46.54
CA VAL A 107 -14.30 15.53 47.74
C VAL A 107 -14.46 17.06 47.76
#